data_AF-A0A3B8IGL5-F1
#
_entry.id   AF-A0A3B8IGL5-F1
#
_cell.length_a   1.000
_cell.length_b   1.000
_cell.length_c   1.000
_cell.angle_alpha   90.00
_cell.angle_beta   90.00
_cell.angle_gamma   90.00
#
_symmetry.space_group_name_H-M   'P 1'
#
loop_
_entity.id
_entity.type
_entity.pdbx_description
1 polymer ?
#
loop_
_entity_poly.entity_id
_entity_poly.type
_entity_poly.pdbx_seq_one_letter_code
_entity_poly.pdbx_strand_id
1 'polypeptide(L)'
;MPKSYLKPSLTFLLVFSILSVYAQTLQVSNKAPQPGETVLVTFYPRIDQDSTAVILWAYAMEENGTFRILLKSMQYQGGKHQLPLKVGDQWASAELYVLSKDLAPQEQTLKIKDASGRARRNSHNLELRWRPGLIRKALEAYPENHAAYRWRWEGLFSSGNNFAKAWVLKELGELDQQGLTSEEYLYSRVAGLYMLDSTQACAAALKEFWTQYPMSSYWYDLRMLLEGQSVGHTFASEPIPGLGTQLMTWAAEIPESPLAQSILHYFREGNRLSHPETVRKIVEAALLHPVRPLYELHMYQALALTERTAKRRALYTAYNLVRQEFILDQALSLDRKELEEFFWVLAREFLLLEEYSWAQLMLNHLAQTAAAQPEYHMLSAKALLGLTQHQAAVDAYFRAYLAGNASAFQEARMVFDTHLATATTTFDQYRLSFALKLLRMPNGLKAPAIPNRSVQGNRLTWSELKGQPTVLGFFIGSRAQEKELLSSFVTMSQQLTNCHALAVTYLEEEKLKQILGEIPTEPHLLPLAESTFVSWSITNTPVYAIVDATGNIRLSFIESKLLSQEDIPLIVKALQKVGE
;
A
#
# COMPACT_ATOMS: atom_id res chain seq x y z
N MET A 1 54.39 -22.13 -32.89
CA MET A 1 54.09 -22.05 -34.33
C MET A 1 52.56 -22.09 -34.53
N PRO A 2 52.03 -21.46 -35.58
CA PRO A 2 51.11 -20.33 -35.44
C PRO A 2 49.62 -20.63 -35.63
N LYS A 3 48.84 -19.64 -35.18
CA LYS A 3 47.49 -19.24 -35.59
C LYS A 3 47.09 -19.72 -37.00
N SER A 4 45.94 -20.39 -37.11
CA SER A 4 45.12 -20.34 -38.32
C SER A 4 43.85 -19.54 -38.03
N TYR A 5 43.71 -18.46 -38.78
CA TYR A 5 42.58 -17.55 -38.84
C TYR A 5 41.31 -18.26 -39.28
N LEU A 6 40.22 -18.07 -38.54
CA LEU A 6 38.88 -18.03 -39.12
C LEU A 6 38.49 -16.55 -39.22
N LYS A 7 38.50 -16.04 -40.46
CA LYS A 7 37.87 -14.76 -40.80
C LYS A 7 36.38 -14.86 -40.43
N PRO A 8 35.82 -13.97 -39.60
CA PRO A 8 34.38 -13.81 -39.57
C PRO A 8 33.97 -13.22 -40.91
N SER A 9 33.22 -14.01 -41.68
CA SER A 9 32.51 -13.60 -42.89
C SER A 9 31.70 -12.33 -42.64
N LEU A 10 31.71 -11.43 -43.62
CA LEU A 10 30.98 -10.15 -43.69
C LEU A 10 29.50 -10.25 -43.25
N THR A 11 28.92 -11.44 -43.32
CA THR A 11 27.57 -11.80 -42.85
C THR A 11 27.36 -11.62 -41.34
N PHE A 12 28.41 -11.82 -40.51
CA PHE A 12 28.31 -11.67 -39.05
C PHE A 12 28.25 -10.19 -38.61
N LEU A 13 28.85 -9.30 -39.40
CA LEU A 13 28.80 -7.85 -39.18
C LEU A 13 27.44 -7.27 -39.58
N LEU A 14 26.78 -7.80 -40.60
CA LEU A 14 25.43 -7.37 -41.00
C LEU A 14 24.34 -7.83 -40.03
N VAL A 15 24.45 -9.02 -39.43
CA VAL A 15 23.47 -9.49 -38.43
C VAL A 15 23.59 -8.76 -37.10
N PHE A 16 24.82 -8.38 -36.67
CA PHE A 16 24.98 -7.49 -35.51
C PHE A 16 24.52 -6.06 -35.80
N SER A 17 24.66 -5.57 -37.03
CA SER A 17 24.11 -4.26 -37.43
C SER A 17 22.58 -4.26 -37.38
N ILE A 18 21.92 -5.32 -37.84
CA ILE A 18 20.45 -5.39 -37.88
C ILE A 18 19.85 -5.70 -36.50
N LEU A 19 20.52 -6.49 -35.65
CA LEU A 19 20.08 -6.68 -34.26
C LEU A 19 20.37 -5.45 -33.36
N SER A 20 21.32 -4.59 -33.74
CA SER A 20 21.54 -3.28 -33.08
C SER A 20 20.49 -2.23 -33.46
N VAL A 21 19.79 -2.41 -34.59
CA VAL A 21 18.72 -1.51 -35.06
C VAL A 21 17.41 -1.71 -34.27
N TYR A 22 17.30 -2.78 -33.48
CA TYR A 22 16.14 -3.06 -32.61
C TYR A 22 16.46 -2.93 -31.11
N ALA A 23 17.52 -2.18 -30.77
CA ALA A 23 17.72 -1.68 -29.42
C ALA A 23 16.80 -0.46 -29.22
N GLN A 24 15.90 -0.53 -28.24
CA GLN A 24 15.16 0.61 -27.74
C GLN A 24 16.16 1.74 -27.50
N THR A 25 15.98 2.85 -28.20
CA THR A 25 16.91 3.96 -28.09
C THR A 25 16.14 5.24 -27.91
N LEU A 26 16.27 5.81 -26.72
CA LEU A 26 16.01 7.21 -26.51
C LEU A 26 17.19 7.99 -27.11
N GLN A 27 16.92 8.80 -28.13
CA GLN A 27 17.89 9.66 -28.77
C GLN A 27 17.51 11.11 -28.58
N VAL A 28 18.53 11.95 -28.42
CA VAL A 28 18.38 13.40 -28.37
C VAL A 28 19.29 14.00 -29.42
N SER A 29 18.80 15.00 -30.16
CA SER A 29 19.58 15.65 -31.22
C SER A 29 20.84 16.36 -30.71
N ASN A 30 20.82 16.83 -29.47
CA ASN A 30 21.96 17.46 -28.79
C ASN A 30 21.95 17.10 -27.29
N LYS A 31 23.04 16.50 -26.80
CA LYS A 31 23.21 16.17 -25.37
C LYS A 31 23.73 17.35 -24.54
N ALA A 32 24.26 18.39 -25.19
CA ALA A 32 24.78 19.57 -24.54
C ALA A 32 24.29 20.87 -25.19
N PRO A 33 22.96 21.12 -25.16
CA PRO A 33 22.37 22.28 -25.80
C PRO A 33 22.62 23.57 -25.03
N GLN A 34 22.44 24.69 -25.72
CA GLN A 34 22.36 26.03 -25.14
C GLN A 34 20.91 26.42 -24.83
N PRO A 35 20.67 27.40 -23.95
CA PRO A 35 19.33 27.89 -23.69
C PRO A 35 18.67 28.47 -24.93
N GLY A 36 17.37 28.28 -25.06
CA GLY A 36 16.59 28.65 -26.24
C GLY A 36 16.69 27.66 -27.42
N GLU A 37 17.68 26.76 -27.43
CA GLU A 37 17.77 25.70 -28.45
C GLU A 37 16.63 24.70 -28.31
N THR A 38 16.24 24.10 -29.44
CA THR A 38 15.26 23.01 -29.45
C THR A 38 15.97 21.67 -29.60
N VAL A 39 15.82 20.81 -28.61
CA VAL A 39 16.29 19.43 -28.64
C VAL A 39 15.17 18.54 -29.14
N LEU A 40 15.41 17.78 -30.21
CA LEU A 40 14.47 16.78 -30.68
C LEU A 40 14.71 15.48 -29.90
N VAL A 41 13.74 15.12 -29.07
CA VAL A 41 13.72 13.83 -28.38
C VAL A 41 13.03 12.82 -29.27
N THR A 42 13.71 11.72 -29.59
CA THR A 42 13.20 10.66 -30.44
C THR A 42 13.26 9.33 -29.70
N PHE A 43 12.14 8.63 -29.65
CA PHE A 43 12.03 7.29 -29.08
C PHE A 43 11.60 6.31 -30.17
N TYR A 44 12.35 5.23 -30.32
CA TYR A 44 12.05 4.16 -31.26
C TYR A 44 11.36 2.99 -30.50
N PRO A 45 10.04 2.82 -30.62
CA PRO A 45 9.34 1.71 -29.98
C PRO A 45 9.73 0.38 -30.63
N ARG A 46 9.67 -0.71 -29.86
CA ARG A 46 10.04 -2.05 -30.33
C ARG A 46 8.96 -2.70 -31.21
N ILE A 47 7.72 -2.24 -31.08
CA ILE A 47 6.54 -2.76 -31.77
C ILE A 47 5.78 -1.58 -32.39
N ASP A 48 5.56 -1.65 -33.70
CA ASP A 48 4.71 -0.73 -34.44
C ASP A 48 3.24 -1.09 -34.15
N GLN A 49 2.51 -0.28 -33.38
CA GLN A 49 1.31 0.41 -33.88
C GLN A 49 0.37 1.08 -32.86
N ASP A 50 0.44 0.83 -31.54
CA ASP A 50 -0.56 1.43 -30.62
C ASP A 50 -0.01 1.90 -29.26
N SER A 51 1.32 2.01 -29.09
CA SER A 51 1.90 2.47 -27.84
C SER A 51 1.78 3.99 -27.69
N THR A 52 0.95 4.49 -26.78
CA THR A 52 1.13 5.85 -26.26
C THR A 52 2.48 5.94 -25.55
N ALA A 53 3.39 6.75 -26.09
CA ALA A 53 4.64 7.10 -25.42
C ALA A 53 4.53 8.50 -24.81
N VAL A 54 4.88 8.59 -23.54
CA VAL A 54 4.89 9.84 -22.79
C VAL A 54 6.31 10.08 -22.34
N ILE A 55 6.79 11.32 -22.47
CA ILE A 55 8.06 11.72 -21.88
C ILE A 55 7.78 12.44 -20.56
N LEU A 56 8.43 11.96 -19.52
CA LEU A 56 8.60 12.64 -18.26
C LEU A 56 9.98 13.28 -18.30
N TRP A 57 10.11 14.58 -18.05
CA TRP A 57 11.43 15.14 -17.84
C TRP A 57 11.51 15.96 -16.56
N ALA A 58 12.60 15.73 -15.83
CA ALA A 58 12.98 16.48 -14.65
C ALA A 58 14.13 17.41 -15.03
N TYR A 59 14.01 18.71 -14.82
CA TYR A 59 15.12 19.63 -15.06
C TYR A 59 15.57 20.31 -13.78
N ALA A 60 16.89 20.48 -13.65
CA ALA A 60 17.51 21.25 -12.58
C ALA A 60 17.74 22.69 -13.05
N MET A 61 17.30 23.64 -12.23
CA MET A 61 17.53 25.07 -12.45
C MET A 61 18.99 25.46 -12.15
N GLU A 62 19.52 26.43 -12.88
CA GLU A 62 20.88 26.93 -12.69
C GLU A 62 21.07 27.64 -11.35
N GLU A 63 20.10 28.45 -10.96
CA GLU A 63 20.19 29.25 -9.74
C GLU A 63 20.06 28.42 -8.48
N ASN A 64 19.11 27.49 -8.43
CA ASN A 64 18.74 26.79 -7.21
C ASN A 64 18.62 25.26 -7.37
N GLY A 65 19.07 24.66 -8.47
CA GLY A 65 19.11 23.21 -8.62
C GLY A 65 17.77 22.47 -8.49
N THR A 66 16.64 23.19 -8.37
CA THR A 66 15.34 22.60 -8.05
C THR A 66 14.80 21.85 -9.24
N PHE A 67 14.08 20.77 -8.92
CA PHE A 67 13.55 19.84 -9.89
C PHE A 67 12.12 20.22 -10.24
N ARG A 68 11.83 20.30 -11.54
CA ARG A 68 10.46 20.38 -12.03
C ARG A 68 10.21 19.22 -12.98
N ILE A 69 9.14 18.49 -12.70
CA ILE A 69 8.69 17.36 -13.51
C ILE A 69 7.65 17.87 -14.50
N LEU A 70 7.87 17.63 -15.78
CA LEU A 70 6.89 17.91 -16.82
C LEU A 70 6.58 16.62 -17.57
N LEU A 71 5.29 16.42 -17.84
CA LEU A 71 4.78 15.26 -18.57
C LEU A 71 4.21 15.74 -19.91
N LYS A 72 4.63 15.12 -21.01
CA LYS A 72 4.07 15.43 -22.33
C LYS A 72 3.99 14.20 -23.22
N SER A 73 2.86 14.04 -23.91
CA SER A 73 2.71 12.99 -24.93
C SER A 73 3.63 13.25 -26.11
N MET A 74 4.30 12.19 -26.60
CA MET A 74 5.12 12.26 -27.80
C MET A 74 4.26 11.99 -29.04
N GLN A 75 4.55 12.66 -30.16
CA GLN A 75 3.83 12.45 -31.42
C GLN A 75 4.42 11.24 -32.17
N TYR A 76 3.58 10.28 -32.56
CA TYR A 76 3.99 9.14 -33.37
C TYR A 76 4.04 9.52 -34.85
N GLN A 77 5.19 9.34 -35.50
CA GLN A 77 5.39 9.63 -36.92
C GLN A 77 6.40 8.63 -37.52
N GLY A 78 5.94 7.78 -38.44
CA GLY A 78 6.82 6.89 -39.22
C GLY A 78 7.64 5.92 -38.37
N GLY A 79 7.01 5.17 -37.46
CA GLY A 79 7.67 4.14 -36.66
C GLY A 79 8.47 4.65 -35.45
N LYS A 80 8.32 5.94 -35.10
CA LYS A 80 9.00 6.56 -33.96
C LYS A 80 8.11 7.59 -33.27
N HIS A 81 8.36 7.80 -31.98
CA HIS A 81 7.76 8.86 -31.19
C HIS A 81 8.72 10.04 -31.09
N GLN A 82 8.23 11.25 -31.31
CA GLN A 82 9.06 12.45 -31.30
C GLN A 82 8.44 13.57 -30.46
N LEU A 83 9.30 14.32 -29.77
CA LEU A 83 8.93 15.55 -29.09
C LEU A 83 10.02 16.63 -29.28
N PRO A 84 9.68 17.81 -29.83
CA PRO A 84 10.55 18.97 -29.76
C PRO A 84 10.49 19.60 -28.35
N LEU A 85 11.64 19.63 -27.68
CA LEU A 85 11.81 20.21 -26.35
C LEU A 85 12.61 21.51 -26.46
N LYS A 86 11.99 22.64 -26.14
CA LYS A 86 12.69 23.94 -26.06
C LYS A 86 13.39 24.06 -24.71
N VAL A 87 14.70 24.25 -24.72
CA VAL A 87 15.52 24.42 -23.51
C VAL A 87 15.23 25.79 -22.90
N GLY A 88 14.86 25.81 -21.61
CA GLY A 88 14.58 27.05 -20.89
C GLY A 88 15.84 27.83 -20.51
N ASP A 89 15.71 29.15 -20.40
CA ASP A 89 16.81 30.08 -20.15
C ASP A 89 17.55 29.86 -18.82
N GLN A 90 16.86 29.28 -17.84
CA GLN A 90 17.39 29.01 -16.49
C GLN A 90 17.74 27.54 -16.25
N TRP A 91 17.73 26.69 -17.30
CA TRP A 91 18.04 25.28 -17.12
C TRP A 91 19.55 25.06 -17.01
N ALA A 92 19.95 24.18 -16.09
CA ALA A 92 21.33 23.69 -15.96
C ALA A 92 21.48 22.27 -16.50
N SER A 93 20.49 21.42 -16.26
CA SER A 93 20.41 20.06 -16.81
C SER A 93 18.96 19.59 -16.92
N ALA A 94 18.71 18.58 -17.74
CA ALA A 94 17.41 17.92 -17.81
C ALA A 94 17.58 16.41 -17.98
N GLU A 95 16.88 15.62 -17.18
CA GLU A 95 16.78 14.17 -17.32
C GLU A 95 15.47 13.81 -17.99
N LEU A 96 15.56 13.01 -19.04
CA LEU A 96 14.45 12.61 -19.88
C LEU A 96 14.17 11.14 -19.64
N TYR A 97 12.93 10.82 -19.26
CA TYR A 97 12.42 9.48 -19.09
C TYR A 97 11.30 9.23 -20.09
N VAL A 98 11.39 8.17 -20.89
CA VAL A 98 10.27 7.76 -21.75
C VAL A 98 9.51 6.61 -21.10
N LEU A 99 8.20 6.84 -20.94
CA LEU A 99 7.24 5.90 -20.41
C LEU A 99 6.44 5.28 -21.55
N SER A 100 6.38 3.96 -21.60
CA SER A 100 5.54 3.22 -22.53
C SER A 100 5.00 1.97 -21.84
N LYS A 101 3.79 1.54 -22.23
CA LYS A 101 2.94 0.59 -21.51
C LYS A 101 3.58 -0.76 -21.16
N ASP A 102 4.64 -1.16 -21.87
CA ASP A 102 5.18 -2.52 -21.81
C ASP A 102 6.70 -2.59 -21.52
N LEU A 103 7.38 -1.48 -21.20
CA LEU A 103 8.85 -1.43 -21.25
C LEU A 103 9.51 -0.67 -20.09
N ALA A 104 10.72 -1.10 -19.73
CA ALA A 104 11.56 -0.44 -18.74
C ALA A 104 11.85 1.03 -19.13
N PRO A 105 11.85 1.96 -18.16
CA PRO A 105 12.09 3.37 -18.43
C PRO A 105 13.46 3.56 -19.10
N GLN A 106 13.49 4.33 -20.18
CA GLN A 106 14.72 4.75 -20.85
C GLN A 106 15.08 6.16 -20.42
N GLU A 107 16.32 6.36 -19.97
CA GLU A 107 16.80 7.64 -19.44
C GLU A 107 17.84 8.31 -20.35
N GLN A 108 17.78 9.64 -20.46
CA GLN A 108 18.82 10.42 -21.12
C GLN A 108 18.97 11.79 -20.45
N THR A 109 20.18 12.13 -20.03
CA THR A 109 20.49 13.44 -19.46
C THR A 109 20.97 14.43 -20.52
N LEU A 110 20.48 15.66 -20.46
CA LEU A 110 20.91 16.86 -21.18
C LEU A 110 21.73 17.73 -20.23
N LYS A 111 22.93 18.15 -20.65
CA LYS A 111 23.82 19.03 -19.87
C LYS A 111 23.88 20.40 -20.51
N ILE A 112 23.15 21.37 -19.95
CA ILE A 112 23.01 22.69 -20.58
C ILE A 112 24.34 23.44 -20.47
N LYS A 113 24.78 24.01 -21.59
CA LYS A 113 25.98 24.83 -21.67
C LYS A 113 25.64 26.30 -21.67
N ASP A 114 26.49 27.11 -21.07
CA ASP A 114 26.42 28.56 -21.19
C ASP A 114 26.89 29.03 -22.59
N ALA A 115 26.79 30.34 -22.82
CA ALA A 115 27.23 30.96 -24.07
C ALA A 115 28.73 30.79 -24.36
N SER A 116 29.55 30.52 -23.32
CA SER A 116 30.99 30.24 -23.46
C SER A 116 31.28 28.76 -23.76
N GLY A 117 30.26 27.91 -23.80
CA GLY A 117 30.38 26.47 -24.04
C GLY A 117 30.76 25.67 -22.79
N ARG A 118 30.83 26.30 -21.61
CA ARG A 118 31.06 25.65 -20.32
C ARG A 118 29.74 25.09 -19.79
N ALA A 119 29.81 23.97 -19.09
CA ALA A 119 28.62 23.38 -18.46
C ALA A 119 28.15 24.32 -17.34
N ARG A 120 26.85 24.62 -17.29
CA ARG A 120 26.27 25.55 -16.31
C ARG A 120 26.44 25.06 -14.87
N ARG A 121 26.33 25.98 -13.91
CA ARG A 121 26.23 25.63 -12.48
C ARG A 121 25.07 24.64 -12.31
N ASN A 122 25.25 23.58 -11.54
CA ASN A 122 24.26 22.49 -11.34
C ASN A 122 24.01 21.57 -12.56
N SER A 123 24.78 21.66 -13.64
CA SER A 123 24.64 20.78 -14.83
C SER A 123 24.89 19.29 -14.56
N HIS A 124 25.51 18.97 -13.42
CA HIS A 124 25.77 17.61 -12.97
C HIS A 124 24.92 17.20 -11.77
N ASN A 125 24.07 18.08 -11.20
CA ASN A 125 23.39 17.81 -9.92
C ASN A 125 22.58 16.50 -9.94
N LEU A 126 21.93 16.21 -11.06
CA LEU A 126 21.18 14.95 -11.27
C LEU A 126 22.07 13.70 -11.23
N GLU A 127 23.34 13.82 -11.64
CA GLU A 127 24.32 12.72 -11.65
C GLU A 127 25.09 12.60 -10.33
N LEU A 128 25.16 13.66 -9.51
CA LEU A 128 26.01 13.69 -8.31
C LEU A 128 25.64 12.58 -7.32
N ARG A 129 24.34 12.24 -7.22
CA ARG A 129 23.82 11.17 -6.37
C ARG A 129 24.43 9.80 -6.67
N TRP A 130 24.64 9.48 -7.95
CA TRP A 130 25.04 8.15 -8.40
C TRP A 130 26.48 8.08 -8.89
N ARG A 131 27.13 9.24 -9.07
CA ARG A 131 28.52 9.37 -9.50
C ARG A 131 29.31 10.28 -8.55
N PRO A 132 29.68 9.79 -7.35
CA PRO A 132 30.42 10.58 -6.36
C PRO A 132 31.73 11.18 -6.89
N GLY A 133 32.37 10.53 -7.87
CA GLY A 133 33.58 11.04 -8.54
C GLY A 133 33.39 12.36 -9.29
N LEU A 134 32.14 12.81 -9.53
CA LEU A 134 31.84 14.11 -10.14
C LEU A 134 31.79 15.25 -9.12
N ILE A 135 31.55 14.96 -7.85
CA ILE A 135 31.40 15.97 -6.78
C ILE A 135 32.65 16.85 -6.69
N ARG A 136 33.82 16.23 -6.64
CA ARG A 136 35.09 16.95 -6.57
C ARG A 136 35.27 17.89 -7.76
N LYS A 137 34.96 17.42 -8.98
CA LYS A 137 35.05 18.25 -10.19
C LYS A 137 34.05 19.41 -10.17
N ALA A 138 32.85 19.18 -9.65
CA ALA A 138 31.83 20.21 -9.52
C ALA A 138 32.28 21.31 -8.54
N LEU A 139 32.83 20.93 -7.38
CA LEU A 139 33.33 21.88 -6.37
C LEU A 139 34.64 22.58 -6.78
N GLU A 140 35.52 21.91 -7.54
CA GLU A 140 36.70 22.56 -8.13
C GLU A 140 36.30 23.61 -9.18
N ALA A 141 35.24 23.34 -9.95
CA ALA A 141 34.74 24.26 -10.96
C ALA A 141 33.89 25.40 -10.38
N TYR A 142 33.13 25.11 -9.32
CA TYR A 142 32.18 26.00 -8.66
C TYR A 142 32.22 25.76 -7.14
N PRO A 143 33.16 26.39 -6.41
CA PRO A 143 33.29 26.25 -4.96
C PRO A 143 32.06 26.74 -4.18
N GLU A 144 31.20 27.54 -4.80
CA GLU A 144 29.93 28.02 -4.26
C GLU A 144 28.75 27.05 -4.53
N ASN A 145 29.00 25.89 -5.17
CA ASN A 145 27.95 24.91 -5.46
C ASN A 145 27.54 24.15 -4.20
N HIS A 146 26.66 24.76 -3.44
CA HIS A 146 26.09 24.26 -2.20
C HIS A 146 25.34 22.92 -2.36
N ALA A 147 24.69 22.66 -3.51
CA ALA A 147 24.12 21.34 -3.81
C ALA A 147 25.17 20.23 -3.89
N ALA A 148 26.35 20.51 -4.46
CA ALA A 148 27.44 19.54 -4.51
C ALA A 148 28.00 19.21 -3.12
N TYR A 149 28.04 20.18 -2.20
CA TYR A 149 28.34 19.90 -0.79
C TYR A 149 27.30 18.98 -0.14
N ARG A 150 25.99 19.25 -0.32
CA ARG A 150 24.93 18.38 0.24
C ARG A 150 25.06 16.93 -0.24
N TRP A 151 25.18 16.72 -1.56
CA TRP A 151 25.36 15.37 -2.12
C TRP A 151 26.62 14.68 -1.61
N ARG A 152 27.69 15.43 -1.35
CA ARG A 152 28.91 14.90 -0.72
C ARG A 152 28.62 14.41 0.69
N TRP A 153 27.98 15.24 1.50
CA TRP A 153 27.66 14.93 2.89
C TRP A 153 26.73 13.72 2.97
N GLU A 154 25.62 13.71 2.22
CA GLU A 154 24.70 12.58 2.15
C GLU A 154 25.42 11.28 1.77
N GLY A 155 26.28 11.31 0.73
CA GLY A 155 27.06 10.14 0.30
C GLY A 155 28.03 9.63 1.39
N LEU A 156 28.62 10.53 2.19
CA LEU A 156 29.47 10.15 3.32
C LEU A 156 28.65 9.45 4.42
N PHE A 157 27.48 9.98 4.78
CA PHE A 157 26.60 9.36 5.77
C PHE A 157 26.04 8.02 5.29
N SER A 158 25.55 7.93 4.05
CA SER A 158 24.99 6.70 3.49
C SER A 158 26.03 5.57 3.37
N SER A 159 27.31 5.91 3.22
CA SER A 159 28.42 4.94 3.18
C SER A 159 28.89 4.47 4.57
N GLY A 160 28.30 4.99 5.66
CA GLY A 160 28.73 4.68 7.02
C GLY A 160 30.13 5.20 7.35
N ASN A 161 30.57 6.28 6.71
CA ASN A 161 31.91 6.82 6.91
C ASN A 161 32.04 7.41 8.32
N ASN A 162 32.95 6.85 9.14
CA ASN A 162 33.20 7.29 10.52
C ASN A 162 33.64 8.77 10.63
N PHE A 163 34.12 9.38 9.55
CA PHE A 163 34.55 10.78 9.50
C PHE A 163 33.50 11.70 8.86
N ALA A 164 32.32 11.22 8.50
CA ALA A 164 31.29 12.02 7.82
C ALA A 164 30.99 13.32 8.59
N LYS A 165 30.75 13.23 9.90
CA LYS A 165 30.53 14.41 10.76
C LYS A 165 31.71 15.39 10.76
N ALA A 166 32.95 14.91 10.77
CA ALA A 166 34.13 15.77 10.76
C ALA A 166 34.26 16.53 9.43
N TRP A 167 33.92 15.89 8.31
CA TRP A 167 33.86 16.54 7.00
C TRP A 167 32.78 17.62 6.93
N VAL A 168 31.55 17.31 7.37
CA VAL A 168 30.46 18.30 7.40
C VAL A 168 30.83 19.47 8.30
N LEU A 169 31.33 19.22 9.51
CA LEU A 169 31.71 20.27 10.45
C LEU A 169 32.75 21.23 9.85
N LYS A 170 33.77 20.68 9.18
CA LYS A 170 34.80 21.47 8.52
C LYS A 170 34.23 22.31 7.38
N GLU A 171 33.57 21.66 6.42
CA GLU A 171 33.10 22.34 5.21
C GLU A 171 31.98 23.34 5.52
N LEU A 172 31.06 23.01 6.43
CA LEU A 172 30.03 23.95 6.87
C LEU A 172 30.66 25.16 7.59
N GLY A 173 31.66 24.94 8.45
CA GLY A 173 32.37 26.02 9.13
C GLY A 173 33.11 26.96 8.17
N GLU A 174 33.71 26.41 7.10
CA GLU A 174 34.33 27.19 6.03
C GLU A 174 33.31 28.02 5.23
N LEU A 175 32.09 27.50 5.06
CA LEU A 175 30.99 28.22 4.41
C LEU A 175 30.37 29.29 5.34
N ASP A 176 30.18 29.01 6.63
CA ASP A 176 29.66 29.97 7.62
C ASP A 176 30.55 31.22 7.74
N GLN A 177 31.87 31.07 7.61
CA GLN A 177 32.82 32.19 7.65
C GLN A 177 32.71 33.15 6.46
N GLN A 178 32.08 32.73 5.36
CA GLN A 178 31.94 33.55 4.15
C GLN A 178 30.79 34.56 4.24
N GLY A 179 29.97 34.52 5.30
CA GLY A 179 28.86 35.45 5.49
C GLY A 179 27.77 35.31 4.42
N LEU A 180 27.59 34.11 3.88
CA LEU A 180 26.62 33.82 2.83
C LEU A 180 25.19 33.87 3.39
N THR A 181 24.25 34.37 2.59
CA THR A 181 22.82 34.43 2.94
C THR A 181 21.93 33.96 1.79
N SER A 182 22.51 33.34 0.76
CA SER A 182 21.74 32.83 -0.38
C SER A 182 20.79 31.71 0.06
N GLU A 183 19.66 31.60 -0.64
CA GLU A 183 18.66 30.56 -0.40
C GLU A 183 19.29 29.15 -0.38
N GLU A 184 20.12 28.83 -1.37
CA GLU A 184 20.79 27.53 -1.48
C GLU A 184 21.78 27.28 -0.33
N TYR A 185 22.48 28.32 0.12
CA TYR A 185 23.37 28.24 1.28
C TYR A 185 22.60 27.93 2.56
N LEU A 186 21.54 28.70 2.86
CA LEU A 186 20.75 28.48 4.07
C LEU A 186 20.10 27.10 4.07
N TYR A 187 19.63 26.61 2.92
CA TYR A 187 19.18 25.23 2.78
C TYR A 187 20.30 24.23 3.12
N SER A 188 21.49 24.37 2.53
CA SER A 188 22.64 23.53 2.86
C SER A 188 23.04 23.61 4.33
N ARG A 189 22.95 24.79 4.94
CA ARG A 189 23.24 25.00 6.35
C ARG A 189 22.29 24.23 7.25
N VAL A 190 20.98 24.26 6.98
CA VAL A 190 20.00 23.41 7.68
C VAL A 190 20.37 21.93 7.53
N ALA A 191 20.70 21.49 6.32
CA ALA A 191 21.07 20.10 6.06
C ALA A 191 22.34 19.65 6.80
N GLY A 192 23.39 20.48 6.77
CA GLY A 192 24.63 20.19 7.49
C GLY A 192 24.42 20.15 9.01
N LEU A 193 23.67 21.10 9.57
CA LEU A 193 23.36 21.14 11.01
C LEU A 193 22.51 19.95 11.45
N TYR A 194 21.57 19.50 10.60
CA TYR A 194 20.80 18.28 10.82
C TYR A 194 21.71 17.05 10.87
N MET A 195 22.61 16.87 9.90
CA MET A 195 23.57 15.75 9.84
C MET A 195 24.57 15.75 11.00
N LEU A 196 24.85 16.92 11.58
CA LEU A 196 25.71 17.07 12.76
C LEU A 196 24.96 16.81 14.09
N ASP A 197 23.68 16.42 14.05
CA ASP A 197 22.80 16.31 15.22
C ASP A 197 22.75 17.59 16.08
N SER A 198 22.93 18.76 15.43
CA SER A 198 22.96 20.06 16.10
C SER A 198 21.57 20.67 16.18
N THR A 199 20.65 20.01 16.90
CA THR A 199 19.20 20.30 16.89
C THR A 199 18.86 21.78 17.10
N GLN A 200 19.44 22.45 18.09
CA GLN A 200 19.13 23.86 18.39
C GLN A 200 19.60 24.80 17.26
N ALA A 201 20.81 24.56 16.72
CA ALA A 201 21.33 25.34 15.62
C ALA A 201 20.55 25.09 14.33
N CYS A 202 20.16 23.83 14.08
CA CYS A 202 19.33 23.45 12.94
C CYS A 202 17.97 24.15 13.00
N ALA A 203 17.31 24.19 14.16
CA ALA A 203 16.04 24.89 14.34
C ALA A 203 16.18 26.41 14.11
N ALA A 204 17.27 27.02 14.56
CA ALA A 204 17.55 28.43 14.32
C ALA A 204 17.77 28.73 12.82
N ALA A 205 18.57 27.92 12.14
CA ALA A 205 18.80 28.05 10.70
C ALA A 205 17.52 27.81 9.88
N LEU A 206 16.66 26.88 10.30
CA LEU A 206 15.38 26.63 9.66
C LEU A 206 14.43 27.83 9.80
N LYS A 207 14.38 28.44 10.99
CA LYS A 207 13.61 29.68 11.22
C LYS A 207 14.16 30.84 10.39
N GLU A 208 15.47 30.95 10.28
CA GLU A 208 16.13 31.94 9.43
C GLU A 208 15.75 31.75 7.96
N PHE A 209 15.74 30.49 7.48
CA PHE A 209 15.31 30.14 6.13
C PHE A 209 13.84 30.50 5.87
N TRP A 210 12.92 30.20 6.80
CA TRP A 210 11.52 30.65 6.74
C TRP A 210 11.36 32.15 6.66
N THR A 211 12.13 32.88 7.48
CA THR A 211 12.01 34.33 7.55
C THR A 211 12.48 35.00 6.25
N GLN A 212 13.53 34.46 5.61
CA GLN A 212 14.12 35.06 4.41
C GLN A 212 13.50 34.53 3.11
N TYR A 213 13.13 33.24 3.06
CA TYR A 213 12.70 32.55 1.84
C TYR A 213 11.43 31.69 2.05
N PRO A 214 10.30 32.29 2.50
CA PRO A 214 9.06 31.53 2.73
C PRO A 214 8.49 30.92 1.44
N MET A 215 8.76 31.52 0.28
CA MET A 215 8.33 31.03 -1.04
C MET A 215 9.34 30.09 -1.72
N SER A 216 10.34 29.61 -0.98
CA SER A 216 11.37 28.74 -1.51
C SER A 216 10.82 27.43 -2.08
N SER A 217 11.31 27.00 -3.24
CA SER A 217 11.05 25.66 -3.77
C SER A 217 11.74 24.54 -2.98
N TYR A 218 12.72 24.83 -2.12
CA TYR A 218 13.43 23.82 -1.32
C TYR A 218 12.64 23.34 -0.10
N TRP A 219 11.49 23.93 0.22
CA TRP A 219 10.68 23.49 1.36
C TRP A 219 10.28 22.01 1.28
N TYR A 220 10.05 21.50 0.07
CA TYR A 220 9.77 20.08 -0.14
C TYR A 220 10.99 19.21 0.23
N ASP A 221 12.18 19.54 -0.28
CA ASP A 221 13.40 18.77 -0.01
C ASP A 221 13.82 18.87 1.46
N LEU A 222 13.65 20.05 2.07
CA LEU A 222 13.88 20.28 3.50
C LEU A 222 12.95 19.42 4.36
N ARG A 223 11.67 19.33 4.01
CA ARG A 223 10.72 18.47 4.71
C ARG A 223 11.18 17.01 4.64
N MET A 224 11.49 16.50 3.46
CA MET A 224 11.93 15.11 3.27
C MET A 224 13.19 14.77 4.09
N LEU A 225 14.12 15.72 4.17
CA LEU A 225 15.30 15.62 5.02
C LEU A 225 14.94 15.57 6.51
N LEU A 226 14.13 16.52 6.98
CA LEU A 226 13.77 16.65 8.40
C LEU A 226 12.90 15.48 8.90
N GLU A 227 12.12 14.86 8.02
CA GLU A 227 11.35 13.63 8.29
C GLU A 227 12.23 12.35 8.25
N GLY A 228 13.53 12.46 7.97
CA GLY A 228 14.47 11.34 7.96
C GLY A 228 14.43 10.47 6.70
N GLN A 229 13.68 10.89 5.67
CA GLN A 229 13.47 10.08 4.46
C GLN A 229 14.62 10.15 3.45
N SER A 230 15.53 11.14 3.57
CA SER A 230 16.62 11.32 2.60
C SER A 230 17.96 10.65 2.98
N VAL A 231 18.18 10.25 4.25
CA VAL A 231 19.52 9.82 4.74
C VAL A 231 19.53 8.39 5.31
N GLY A 232 18.54 7.56 5.00
CA GLY A 232 18.54 6.15 5.45
C GLY A 232 18.44 5.99 6.97
N HIS A 233 17.99 7.03 7.68
CA HIS A 233 17.72 6.98 9.10
C HIS A 233 16.22 6.79 9.34
N THR A 234 15.80 5.56 9.62
CA THR A 234 14.50 5.32 10.27
C THR A 234 14.61 5.74 11.73
N PHE A 235 14.25 6.98 12.03
CA PHE A 235 14.05 7.42 13.41
C PHE A 235 12.63 7.08 13.86
N ALA A 236 12.51 6.56 15.09
CA ALA A 236 11.22 6.31 15.74
C ALA A 236 10.58 7.57 16.34
N SER A 237 11.29 8.71 16.30
CA SER A 237 10.89 9.98 16.93
C SER A 237 11.28 11.17 16.06
N GLU A 238 10.50 12.24 16.15
CA GLU A 238 10.77 13.53 15.50
C GLU A 238 12.17 14.06 15.90
N PRO A 239 13.10 14.29 14.95
CA PRO A 239 14.48 14.65 15.26
C PRO A 239 14.64 16.06 15.84
N ILE A 240 13.66 16.94 15.60
CA ILE A 240 13.57 18.27 16.21
C ILE A 240 12.24 18.34 16.98
N PRO A 241 12.27 18.30 18.32
CA PRO A 241 11.04 18.28 19.11
C PRO A 241 10.12 19.46 18.81
N GLY A 242 8.86 19.18 18.43
CA GLY A 242 7.83 20.20 18.20
C GLY A 242 7.92 20.89 16.83
N LEU A 243 8.78 20.39 15.93
CA LEU A 243 8.93 20.94 14.58
C LEU A 243 7.61 20.90 13.81
N GLY A 244 6.86 19.81 13.85
CA GLY A 244 5.57 19.68 13.16
C GLY A 244 4.58 20.78 13.52
N THR A 245 4.46 21.09 14.82
CA THR A 245 3.61 22.20 15.31
C THR A 245 4.09 23.54 14.78
N GLN A 246 5.42 23.77 14.75
CA GLN A 246 6.00 24.99 14.23
C GLN A 246 5.78 25.14 12.71
N LEU A 247 5.96 24.06 11.94
CA LEU A 247 5.70 24.04 10.49
C LEU A 247 4.23 24.32 10.19
N MET A 248 3.29 23.73 10.94
CA MET A 248 1.86 24.02 10.80
C MET A 248 1.54 25.49 11.08
N THR A 249 2.24 26.10 12.04
CA THR A 249 2.08 27.53 12.34
C THR A 249 2.54 28.40 11.17
N TRP A 250 3.72 28.13 10.62
CA TRP A 250 4.24 28.82 9.44
C TRP A 250 3.36 28.65 8.20
N ALA A 251 2.87 27.43 7.95
CA ALA A 251 1.94 27.19 6.85
C ALA A 251 0.61 27.94 7.00
N ALA A 252 0.15 28.15 8.23
CA ALA A 252 -1.05 28.95 8.50
C ALA A 252 -0.81 30.46 8.28
N GLU A 253 0.42 30.94 8.53
CA GLU A 253 0.82 32.33 8.29
C GLU A 253 0.89 32.67 6.79
N ILE A 254 1.42 31.76 5.96
CA ILE A 254 1.56 31.96 4.50
C ILE A 254 1.03 30.72 3.76
N PRO A 255 -0.31 30.62 3.56
CA PRO A 255 -0.95 29.45 2.94
C PRO A 255 -0.52 29.15 1.50
N GLU A 256 -0.07 30.15 0.76
CA GLU A 256 0.43 30.04 -0.61
C GLU A 256 1.86 29.49 -0.71
N SER A 257 2.56 29.35 0.41
CA SER A 257 3.95 28.88 0.42
C SER A 257 4.08 27.42 -0.04
N PRO A 258 5.20 27.05 -0.71
CA PRO A 258 5.48 25.64 -1.01
C PRO A 258 5.55 24.77 0.25
N LEU A 259 5.99 25.34 1.38
CA LEU A 259 5.93 24.68 2.70
C LEU A 259 4.50 24.24 3.02
N ALA A 260 3.54 25.15 2.94
CA ALA A 260 2.16 24.88 3.31
C ALA A 260 1.56 23.71 2.51
N GLN A 261 1.83 23.64 1.21
CA GLN A 261 1.43 22.50 0.38
C GLN A 261 2.11 21.20 0.84
N SER A 262 3.43 21.26 1.08
CA SER A 262 4.25 20.10 1.44
C SER A 262 3.84 19.44 2.76
N ILE A 263 3.23 20.18 3.69
CA ILE A 263 2.87 19.68 5.02
C ILE A 263 1.37 19.42 5.24
N LEU A 264 0.56 19.38 4.18
CA LEU A 264 -0.89 19.13 4.30
C LEU A 264 -1.23 17.86 5.10
N HIS A 265 -0.36 16.85 5.12
CA HIS A 265 -0.53 15.62 5.91
C HIS A 265 -0.42 15.84 7.42
N TYR A 266 0.33 16.85 7.90
CA TYR A 266 0.39 17.20 9.32
C TYR A 266 -0.96 17.65 9.86
N PHE A 267 -1.82 18.21 9.00
CA PHE A 267 -3.17 18.62 9.38
C PHE A 267 -4.14 17.45 9.47
N ARG A 268 -3.72 16.21 9.14
CA ARG A 268 -4.58 15.03 9.15
C ARG A 268 -4.41 14.21 10.44
N GLU A 269 -5.49 14.10 11.20
CA GLU A 269 -5.59 13.24 12.38
C GLU A 269 -6.52 12.06 12.06
N GLY A 270 -5.93 10.94 11.62
CA GLY A 270 -6.68 9.78 11.14
C GLY A 270 -7.52 10.11 9.90
N ASN A 271 -8.83 10.28 10.08
CA ASN A 271 -9.79 10.59 9.00
C ASN A 271 -10.33 12.03 9.06
N ARG A 272 -9.75 12.89 9.90
CA ARG A 272 -10.22 14.27 10.08
C ARG A 272 -9.07 15.24 9.88
N LEU A 273 -9.43 16.49 9.58
CA LEU A 273 -8.49 17.60 9.58
C LEU A 273 -8.54 18.31 10.93
N SER A 274 -7.37 18.60 11.51
CA SER A 274 -7.24 19.38 12.74
C SER A 274 -7.55 20.87 12.50
N HIS A 275 -7.24 21.40 11.30
CA HIS A 275 -7.46 22.80 10.92
C HIS A 275 -8.07 22.91 9.51
N PRO A 276 -9.36 22.57 9.33
CA PRO A 276 -9.98 22.50 8.01
C PRO A 276 -9.97 23.84 7.26
N GLU A 277 -10.16 24.97 7.95
CA GLU A 277 -10.12 26.31 7.32
C GLU A 277 -8.71 26.68 6.82
N THR A 278 -7.67 26.32 7.57
CA THR A 278 -6.28 26.53 7.13
C THR A 278 -5.99 25.68 5.90
N VAL A 279 -6.34 24.39 5.94
CA VAL A 279 -6.20 23.48 4.79
C VAL A 279 -6.95 24.01 3.57
N ARG A 280 -8.17 24.53 3.75
CA ARG A 280 -8.95 25.12 2.66
C ARG A 280 -8.20 26.27 1.98
N LYS A 281 -7.64 27.22 2.75
CA LYS A 281 -6.85 28.34 2.21
C LYS A 281 -5.60 27.85 1.46
N ILE A 282 -4.88 26.88 2.04
CA ILE A 282 -3.70 26.28 1.41
C ILE A 282 -4.07 25.66 0.06
N VAL A 283 -5.15 24.87 0.03
CA VAL A 283 -5.60 24.19 -1.19
C VAL A 283 -6.10 25.18 -2.24
N GLU A 284 -6.86 26.21 -1.84
CA GLU A 284 -7.32 27.28 -2.75
C GLU A 284 -6.13 27.99 -3.43
N ALA A 285 -5.06 28.28 -2.69
CA ALA A 285 -3.83 28.83 -3.25
C ALA A 285 -3.06 27.82 -4.12
N ALA A 286 -2.95 26.57 -3.65
CA ALA A 286 -2.21 25.50 -4.32
C ALA A 286 -2.79 25.12 -5.68
N LEU A 287 -4.11 25.20 -5.86
CA LEU A 287 -4.78 24.90 -7.14
C LEU A 287 -4.36 25.86 -8.27
N LEU A 288 -3.82 27.05 -7.96
CA LEU A 288 -3.28 27.98 -8.95
C LEU A 288 -1.84 27.63 -9.35
N HIS A 289 -1.04 27.16 -8.39
CA HIS A 289 0.37 26.85 -8.55
C HIS A 289 0.72 25.54 -7.81
N PRO A 290 0.32 24.38 -8.34
CA PRO A 290 0.46 23.12 -7.65
C PRO A 290 1.93 22.67 -7.63
N VAL A 291 2.44 22.38 -6.43
CA VAL A 291 3.69 21.62 -6.26
C VAL A 291 3.44 20.17 -5.84
N ARG A 292 2.19 19.83 -5.52
CA ARG A 292 1.70 18.47 -5.24
C ARG A 292 0.80 17.97 -6.38
N PRO A 293 0.63 16.64 -6.52
CA PRO A 293 -0.32 16.09 -7.47
C PRO A 293 -1.73 16.65 -7.25
N LEU A 294 -2.40 17.02 -8.35
CA LEU A 294 -3.71 17.67 -8.29
C LEU A 294 -4.77 16.79 -7.63
N TYR A 295 -4.66 15.45 -7.77
CA TYR A 295 -5.58 14.52 -7.14
C TYR A 295 -5.53 14.62 -5.60
N GLU A 296 -4.35 14.81 -5.01
CA GLU A 296 -4.19 14.99 -3.57
C GLU A 296 -4.78 16.32 -3.10
N LEU A 297 -4.54 17.39 -3.85
CA LEU A 297 -5.09 18.71 -3.52
C LEU A 297 -6.62 18.69 -3.49
N HIS A 298 -7.25 18.04 -4.48
CA HIS A 298 -8.71 17.87 -4.48
C HIS A 298 -9.22 16.94 -3.37
N MET A 299 -8.43 15.96 -2.93
CA MET A 299 -8.76 15.18 -1.74
C MET A 299 -8.74 16.04 -0.47
N TYR A 300 -7.67 16.81 -0.23
CA TYR A 300 -7.62 17.74 0.91
C TYR A 300 -8.72 18.79 0.83
N GLN A 301 -9.07 19.26 -0.37
CA GLN A 301 -10.24 20.10 -0.60
C GLN A 301 -11.52 19.44 -0.08
N ALA A 302 -11.77 18.19 -0.49
CA ALA A 302 -12.95 17.45 -0.07
C ALA A 302 -13.01 17.24 1.44
N LEU A 303 -11.87 16.95 2.08
CA LEU A 303 -11.79 16.78 3.53
C LEU A 303 -12.03 18.08 4.30
N ALA A 304 -11.68 19.23 3.73
CA ALA A 304 -11.91 20.55 4.33
C ALA A 304 -13.35 21.08 4.11
N LEU A 305 -14.09 20.54 3.14
CA LEU A 305 -15.44 20.97 2.82
C LEU A 305 -16.49 20.33 3.72
N THR A 306 -17.43 21.15 4.21
CA THR A 306 -18.61 20.71 4.97
C THR A 306 -19.83 20.51 4.08
N GLU A 307 -19.93 21.26 2.97
CA GLU A 307 -21.06 21.17 2.05
C GLU A 307 -21.00 19.86 1.23
N ARG A 308 -22.04 19.02 1.36
CA ARG A 308 -22.12 17.69 0.74
C ARG A 308 -21.90 17.71 -0.77
N THR A 309 -22.49 18.68 -1.47
CA THR A 309 -22.41 18.79 -2.95
C THR A 309 -21.00 19.19 -3.41
N ALA A 310 -20.40 20.19 -2.77
CA ALA A 310 -19.04 20.64 -3.08
C ALA A 310 -18.02 19.53 -2.77
N LYS A 311 -18.16 18.87 -1.62
CA LYS A 311 -17.33 17.73 -1.21
C LYS A 311 -17.41 16.58 -2.21
N ARG A 312 -18.62 16.20 -2.63
CA ARG A 312 -18.85 15.18 -3.66
C ARG A 312 -18.11 15.53 -4.96
N ARG A 313 -18.24 16.77 -5.43
CA ARG A 313 -17.57 17.23 -6.65
C ARG A 313 -16.05 17.12 -6.53
N ALA A 314 -15.48 17.57 -5.41
CA ALA A 314 -14.04 17.50 -5.16
C ALA A 314 -13.53 16.04 -5.16
N LEU A 315 -14.23 15.11 -4.50
CA LEU A 315 -13.86 13.68 -4.50
C LEU A 315 -13.91 13.06 -5.90
N TYR A 316 -14.91 13.39 -6.72
CA TYR A 316 -14.96 12.91 -8.11
C TYR A 316 -13.82 13.47 -8.95
N THR A 317 -13.49 14.76 -8.79
CA THR A 317 -12.35 15.36 -9.47
C THR A 317 -11.05 14.66 -9.06
N ALA A 318 -10.86 14.45 -7.75
CA ALA A 318 -9.70 13.73 -7.22
C ALA A 318 -9.58 12.32 -7.82
N TYR A 319 -10.67 11.56 -7.87
CA TYR A 319 -10.68 10.23 -8.49
C TYR A 319 -10.36 10.27 -9.99
N ASN A 320 -10.96 11.20 -10.75
CA ASN A 320 -10.74 11.28 -12.19
C ASN A 320 -9.30 11.62 -12.54
N LEU A 321 -8.66 12.47 -11.74
CA LEU A 321 -7.25 12.83 -11.86
C LEU A 321 -6.34 11.65 -11.50
N VAL A 322 -6.57 11.01 -10.34
CA VAL A 322 -5.74 9.85 -9.95
C VAL A 322 -5.89 8.71 -10.96
N ARG A 323 -7.05 8.51 -11.59
CA ARG A 323 -7.22 7.46 -12.60
C ARG A 323 -6.33 7.67 -13.82
N GLN A 324 -6.11 8.92 -14.23
CA GLN A 324 -5.22 9.25 -15.34
C GLN A 324 -3.76 8.99 -14.96
N GLU A 325 -3.38 9.29 -13.73
CA GLU A 325 -2.03 9.04 -13.20
C GLU A 325 -1.80 7.55 -12.84
N PHE A 326 -2.80 6.83 -12.37
CA PHE A 326 -2.73 5.40 -12.03
C PHE A 326 -2.43 4.51 -13.25
N ILE A 327 -2.87 4.93 -14.45
CA ILE A 327 -2.47 4.29 -15.72
C ILE A 327 -0.97 4.46 -15.97
N LEU A 328 -0.38 5.59 -15.55
CA LEU A 328 1.06 5.85 -15.64
C LEU A 328 1.82 5.09 -14.53
N ASP A 329 1.23 4.99 -13.34
CA ASP A 329 1.84 4.35 -12.17
C ASP A 329 1.95 2.82 -12.29
N GLN A 330 0.91 2.17 -12.83
CA GLN A 330 0.98 0.75 -13.21
C GLN A 330 2.07 0.47 -14.24
N ALA A 331 2.44 1.44 -15.07
CA ALA A 331 3.54 1.32 -16.02
C ALA A 331 4.92 1.57 -15.38
N LEU A 332 4.97 2.22 -14.20
CA LEU A 332 6.19 2.69 -13.57
C LEU A 332 6.58 1.96 -12.27
N SER A 333 5.72 1.13 -11.70
CA SER A 333 5.97 0.44 -10.43
C SER A 333 6.35 1.40 -9.29
N LEU A 334 5.74 2.60 -9.25
CA LEU A 334 5.94 3.55 -8.15
C LEU A 334 5.20 3.09 -6.89
N ASP A 335 5.41 3.82 -5.80
CA ASP A 335 5.08 3.44 -4.43
C ASP A 335 3.57 3.17 -4.23
N ARG A 336 3.20 1.90 -4.41
CA ARG A 336 1.82 1.38 -4.34
C ARG A 336 1.12 1.77 -3.04
N LYS A 337 1.88 2.04 -1.97
CA LYS A 337 1.35 2.32 -0.63
C LYS A 337 0.64 3.67 -0.55
N GLU A 338 1.17 4.72 -1.17
CA GLU A 338 0.54 6.06 -1.12
C GLU A 338 -0.81 6.07 -1.86
N LEU A 339 -0.87 5.38 -3.01
CA LEU A 339 -2.11 5.20 -3.77
C LEU A 339 -3.13 4.35 -3.02
N GLU A 340 -2.70 3.31 -2.31
CA GLU A 340 -3.58 2.51 -1.46
C GLU A 340 -4.21 3.38 -0.36
N GLU A 341 -3.40 4.16 0.37
CA GLU A 341 -3.90 5.09 1.38
C GLU A 341 -4.89 6.10 0.80
N PHE A 342 -4.65 6.58 -0.43
CA PHE A 342 -5.56 7.47 -1.14
C PHE A 342 -6.92 6.82 -1.42
N PHE A 343 -6.94 5.58 -1.96
CA PHE A 343 -8.19 4.87 -2.23
C PHE A 343 -8.96 4.51 -0.95
N TRP A 344 -8.26 4.23 0.15
CA TRP A 344 -8.90 4.05 1.46
C TRP A 344 -9.67 5.29 1.89
N VAL A 345 -9.06 6.47 1.77
CA VAL A 345 -9.74 7.73 2.10
C VAL A 345 -10.93 7.96 1.18
N LEU A 346 -10.78 7.79 -0.15
CA LEU A 346 -11.91 7.95 -1.07
C LEU A 346 -13.07 7.01 -0.72
N ALA A 347 -12.79 5.74 -0.43
CA ALA A 347 -13.82 4.77 -0.06
C ALA A 347 -14.62 5.22 1.17
N ARG A 348 -13.91 5.65 2.23
CA ARG A 348 -14.54 6.15 3.47
C ARG A 348 -15.36 7.42 3.21
N GLU A 349 -14.82 8.37 2.46
CA GLU A 349 -15.51 9.63 2.18
C GLU A 349 -16.74 9.45 1.29
N PHE A 350 -16.69 8.58 0.27
CA PHE A 350 -17.86 8.23 -0.52
C PHE A 350 -18.94 7.52 0.30
N LEU A 351 -18.56 6.65 1.25
CA LEU A 351 -19.52 6.05 2.18
C LEU A 351 -20.24 7.09 3.04
N LEU A 352 -19.51 8.09 3.56
CA LEU A 352 -20.11 9.19 4.34
C LEU A 352 -21.08 10.04 3.50
N LEU A 353 -20.86 10.13 2.20
CA LEU A 353 -21.74 10.79 1.25
C LEU A 353 -22.84 9.88 0.69
N GLU A 354 -22.97 8.64 1.17
CA GLU A 354 -23.90 7.61 0.70
C GLU A 354 -23.75 7.33 -0.81
N GLU A 355 -22.55 7.58 -1.36
CA GLU A 355 -22.17 7.28 -2.74
C GLU A 355 -21.68 5.84 -2.83
N TYR A 356 -22.56 4.88 -2.52
CA TYR A 356 -22.17 3.50 -2.26
C TYR A 356 -21.52 2.80 -3.47
N SER A 357 -21.97 3.10 -4.70
CA SER A 357 -21.36 2.57 -5.93
C SER A 357 -19.90 3.02 -6.08
N TRP A 358 -19.63 4.27 -5.74
CA TRP A 358 -18.28 4.84 -5.80
C TRP A 358 -17.39 4.31 -4.69
N ALA A 359 -17.91 4.17 -3.47
CA ALA A 359 -17.20 3.51 -2.39
C ALA A 359 -16.78 2.08 -2.77
N GLN A 360 -17.69 1.29 -3.35
CA GLN A 360 -17.38 -0.06 -3.80
C GLN A 360 -16.35 -0.08 -4.94
N LEU A 361 -16.41 0.89 -5.85
CA LEU A 361 -15.40 1.04 -6.90
C LEU A 361 -14.00 1.29 -6.31
N MET A 362 -13.87 2.14 -5.29
CA MET A 362 -12.60 2.39 -4.62
C MET A 362 -12.06 1.14 -3.93
N LEU A 363 -12.95 0.39 -3.25
CA LEU A 363 -12.59 -0.88 -2.62
C LEU A 363 -12.16 -1.92 -3.65
N ASN A 364 -12.71 -1.93 -4.86
CA ASN A 364 -12.24 -2.84 -5.90
C ASN A 364 -10.79 -2.56 -6.32
N HIS A 365 -10.33 -1.31 -6.28
CA HIS A 365 -8.91 -0.96 -6.50
C HIS A 365 -7.99 -1.52 -5.40
N LEU A 366 -8.50 -1.66 -4.17
CA LEU A 366 -7.76 -2.17 -3.01
C LEU A 366 -7.83 -3.69 -2.86
N ALA A 367 -8.69 -4.39 -3.60
CA ALA A 367 -9.00 -5.81 -3.37
C ALA A 367 -7.78 -6.74 -3.39
N GLN A 368 -6.75 -6.43 -4.18
CA GLN A 368 -5.56 -7.28 -4.28
C GLN A 368 -4.64 -7.18 -3.06
N THR A 369 -4.63 -6.04 -2.37
CA THR A 369 -3.64 -5.75 -1.32
C THR A 369 -4.27 -5.61 0.06
N ALA A 370 -5.55 -5.23 0.12
CA ALA A 370 -6.28 -5.02 1.36
C ALA A 370 -7.26 -6.15 1.72
N ALA A 371 -7.50 -7.15 0.87
CA ALA A 371 -8.53 -8.17 1.12
C ALA A 371 -8.26 -9.08 2.34
N ALA A 372 -7.06 -9.04 2.92
CA ALA A 372 -6.79 -9.71 4.21
C ALA A 372 -7.17 -8.86 5.43
N GLN A 373 -7.41 -7.56 5.24
CA GLN A 373 -7.63 -6.61 6.32
C GLN A 373 -9.11 -6.58 6.73
N PRO A 374 -9.44 -6.63 8.04
CA PRO A 374 -10.83 -6.60 8.49
C PRO A 374 -11.56 -5.31 8.09
N GLU A 375 -10.85 -4.18 8.05
CA GLU A 375 -11.45 -2.90 7.68
C GLU A 375 -11.98 -2.90 6.25
N TYR A 376 -11.31 -3.60 5.34
CA TYR A 376 -11.67 -3.64 3.92
C TYR A 376 -13.07 -4.22 3.77
N HIS A 377 -13.29 -5.33 4.45
CA HIS A 377 -14.55 -6.03 4.49
C HIS A 377 -15.64 -5.23 5.21
N MET A 378 -15.31 -4.49 6.27
CA MET A 378 -16.27 -3.60 6.95
C MET A 378 -16.78 -2.49 6.02
N LEU A 379 -15.88 -1.82 5.30
CA LEU A 379 -16.27 -0.78 4.36
C LEU A 379 -17.07 -1.35 3.18
N SER A 380 -16.67 -2.52 2.65
CA SER A 380 -17.39 -3.18 1.57
C SER A 380 -18.79 -3.61 2.01
N ALA A 381 -18.95 -4.15 3.21
CA ALA A 381 -20.25 -4.52 3.75
C ALA A 381 -21.21 -3.32 3.83
N LYS A 382 -20.71 -2.17 4.32
CA LYS A 382 -21.49 -0.92 4.38
C LYS A 382 -21.87 -0.41 2.98
N ALA A 383 -20.96 -0.48 2.02
CA ALA A 383 -21.24 -0.09 0.63
C ALA A 383 -22.32 -0.99 0.02
N LEU A 384 -22.16 -2.31 0.14
CA LEU A 384 -23.10 -3.30 -0.38
C LEU A 384 -24.48 -3.19 0.27
N LEU A 385 -24.54 -2.90 1.58
CA LEU A 385 -25.79 -2.65 2.29
C LEU A 385 -26.53 -1.43 1.70
N GLY A 386 -25.82 -0.32 1.50
CA GLY A 386 -26.39 0.88 0.86
C GLY A 386 -26.82 0.67 -0.59
N LEU A 387 -26.18 -0.28 -1.30
CA LEU A 387 -26.60 -0.74 -2.63
C LEU A 387 -27.74 -1.76 -2.60
N THR A 388 -28.34 -2.02 -1.43
CA THR A 388 -29.40 -3.03 -1.23
C THR A 388 -28.98 -4.47 -1.57
N GLN A 389 -27.67 -4.73 -1.65
CA GLN A 389 -27.12 -6.07 -1.85
C GLN A 389 -26.96 -6.77 -0.49
N HIS A 390 -28.07 -6.96 0.21
CA HIS A 390 -28.10 -7.39 1.62
C HIS A 390 -27.35 -8.70 1.86
N GLN A 391 -27.50 -9.69 0.97
CA GLN A 391 -26.80 -10.97 1.07
C GLN A 391 -25.27 -10.79 1.00
N ALA A 392 -24.79 -10.01 0.02
CA ALA A 392 -23.37 -9.73 -0.15
C ALA A 392 -22.81 -8.90 1.02
N ALA A 393 -23.63 -8.00 1.59
CA ALA A 393 -23.26 -7.22 2.77
C ALA A 393 -23.05 -8.12 4.00
N VAL A 394 -23.98 -9.04 4.27
CA VAL A 394 -23.84 -10.03 5.36
C VAL A 394 -22.59 -10.90 5.16
N ASP A 395 -22.35 -11.38 3.94
CA ASP A 395 -21.15 -12.14 3.60
C ASP A 395 -19.85 -11.35 3.83
N ALA A 396 -19.84 -10.06 3.48
CA ALA A 396 -18.70 -9.17 3.72
C ALA A 396 -18.47 -8.93 5.22
N TYR A 397 -19.52 -8.72 6.02
CA TYR A 397 -19.39 -8.62 7.48
C TYR A 397 -18.81 -9.90 8.09
N PHE A 398 -19.21 -11.09 7.61
CA PHE A 398 -18.59 -12.34 8.09
C PHE A 398 -17.11 -12.43 7.73
N ARG A 399 -16.70 -11.95 6.55
CA ARG A 399 -15.26 -11.89 6.20
C ARG A 399 -14.50 -10.92 7.10
N ALA A 400 -15.09 -9.77 7.46
CA ALA A 400 -14.50 -8.84 8.42
C ALA A 400 -14.32 -9.49 9.79
N TYR A 401 -15.33 -10.24 10.24
CA TYR A 401 -15.28 -10.98 11.49
C TYR A 401 -14.17 -12.05 11.49
N LEU A 402 -14.07 -12.83 10.41
CA LEU A 402 -13.01 -13.83 10.22
C LEU A 402 -11.60 -13.22 10.15
N ALA A 403 -11.49 -12.00 9.64
CA ALA A 403 -10.25 -11.22 9.62
C ALA A 403 -9.95 -10.50 10.96
N GLY A 404 -10.72 -10.77 12.03
CA GLY A 404 -10.43 -10.32 13.39
C GLY A 404 -11.31 -9.17 13.91
N ASN A 405 -12.36 -8.75 13.19
CA ASN A 405 -13.27 -7.70 13.68
C ASN A 405 -14.48 -8.26 14.44
N ALA A 406 -14.41 -8.26 15.77
CA ALA A 406 -15.46 -8.81 16.62
C ALA A 406 -16.84 -8.13 16.45
N SER A 407 -16.90 -6.82 16.17
CA SER A 407 -18.19 -6.12 16.03
C SER A 407 -18.92 -6.47 14.73
N ALA A 408 -18.19 -6.94 13.71
CA ALA A 408 -18.77 -7.30 12.42
C ALA A 408 -19.81 -8.44 12.52
N PHE A 409 -19.70 -9.31 13.53
CA PHE A 409 -20.68 -10.38 13.76
C PHE A 409 -22.06 -9.84 14.14
N GLN A 410 -22.11 -8.82 15.02
CA GLN A 410 -23.37 -8.20 15.43
C GLN A 410 -24.01 -7.42 14.28
N GLU A 411 -23.18 -6.74 13.48
CA GLU A 411 -23.62 -6.07 12.25
C GLU A 411 -24.20 -7.06 11.24
N ALA A 412 -23.52 -8.18 10.97
CA ALA A 412 -24.02 -9.24 10.10
C ALA A 412 -25.40 -9.75 10.55
N ARG A 413 -25.58 -9.99 11.86
CA ARG A 413 -26.84 -10.44 12.44
C ARG A 413 -27.95 -9.43 12.25
N MET A 414 -27.70 -8.17 12.60
CA MET A 414 -28.67 -7.10 12.45
C MET A 414 -29.14 -6.96 11.00
N VAL A 415 -28.21 -6.96 10.03
CA VAL A 415 -28.56 -6.87 8.61
C VAL A 415 -29.37 -8.08 8.15
N PHE A 416 -28.99 -9.29 8.57
CA PHE A 416 -29.73 -10.50 8.24
C PHE A 416 -31.15 -10.46 8.81
N ASP A 417 -31.29 -10.18 10.11
CA ASP A 417 -32.59 -10.16 10.81
C ASP A 417 -33.53 -9.11 10.20
N THR A 418 -32.98 -7.99 9.72
CA THR A 418 -33.76 -6.89 9.12
C THR A 418 -34.18 -7.17 7.68
N HIS A 419 -33.32 -7.79 6.86
CA HIS A 419 -33.50 -7.82 5.41
C HIS A 419 -33.60 -9.22 4.78
N LEU A 420 -33.13 -10.26 5.46
CA LEU A 420 -32.98 -11.61 4.89
C LEU A 420 -33.68 -12.71 5.70
N ALA A 421 -34.04 -12.45 6.96
CA ALA A 421 -34.75 -13.41 7.79
C ALA A 421 -36.08 -13.79 7.14
N THR A 422 -36.32 -15.09 7.04
CA THR A 422 -37.61 -15.65 6.60
C THR A 422 -38.15 -16.52 7.71
N ALA A 423 -39.44 -16.90 7.62
CA ALA A 423 -40.04 -17.84 8.57
C ALA A 423 -39.28 -19.17 8.70
N THR A 424 -38.48 -19.53 7.69
CA THR A 424 -37.78 -20.83 7.58
C THR A 424 -36.26 -20.74 7.64
N THR A 425 -35.66 -19.54 7.74
CA THR A 425 -34.20 -19.39 7.72
C THR A 425 -33.74 -18.46 8.83
N THR A 426 -33.04 -19.04 9.82
CA THR A 426 -32.46 -18.28 10.94
C THR A 426 -31.06 -17.76 10.60
N PHE A 427 -30.58 -16.78 11.36
CA PHE A 427 -29.23 -16.26 11.19
C PHE A 427 -28.16 -17.34 11.37
N ASP A 428 -28.35 -18.26 12.31
CA ASP A 428 -27.43 -19.37 12.54
C ASP A 428 -27.33 -20.32 11.34
N GLN A 429 -28.47 -20.64 10.70
CA GLN A 429 -28.50 -21.45 9.47
C GLN A 429 -27.82 -20.75 8.29
N TYR A 430 -27.99 -19.42 8.18
CA TYR A 430 -27.31 -18.64 7.17
C TYR A 430 -25.79 -18.62 7.38
N ARG A 431 -25.34 -18.31 8.61
CA ARG A 431 -23.93 -18.32 9.00
C ARG A 431 -23.29 -19.66 8.70
N LEU A 432 -23.96 -20.75 9.07
CA LEU A 432 -23.53 -22.11 8.82
C LEU A 432 -23.29 -22.36 7.32
N SER A 433 -24.27 -22.00 6.50
CA SER A 433 -24.21 -22.14 5.04
C SER A 433 -23.07 -21.30 4.43
N PHE A 434 -22.84 -20.09 4.96
CA PHE A 434 -21.72 -19.23 4.55
C PHE A 434 -20.36 -19.83 4.91
N ALA A 435 -20.20 -20.32 6.13
CA ALA A 435 -18.98 -20.96 6.59
C ALA A 435 -18.63 -22.17 5.69
N LEU A 436 -19.62 -22.99 5.32
CA LEU A 436 -19.43 -24.11 4.40
C LEU A 436 -18.91 -23.68 3.01
N LYS A 437 -19.33 -22.53 2.48
CA LYS A 437 -18.81 -21.97 1.22
C LYS A 437 -17.31 -21.61 1.32
N LEU A 438 -16.82 -21.31 2.52
CA LEU A 438 -15.42 -20.92 2.77
C LEU A 438 -14.46 -22.11 2.95
N LEU A 439 -14.93 -23.36 2.87
CA LEU A 439 -14.12 -24.58 3.06
C LEU A 439 -12.96 -24.78 2.05
N ARG A 440 -12.72 -23.84 1.13
CA ARG A 440 -11.65 -23.87 0.13
C ARG A 440 -10.45 -22.97 0.48
N MET A 441 -10.11 -22.83 1.77
CA MET A 441 -8.90 -22.08 2.18
C MET A 441 -7.66 -22.98 2.24
N PRO A 442 -6.48 -22.52 1.79
CA PRO A 442 -5.29 -23.37 1.62
C PRO A 442 -4.68 -23.87 2.94
N ASN A 443 -4.84 -23.15 4.05
CA ASN A 443 -4.17 -23.47 5.33
C ASN A 443 -5.17 -24.04 6.34
N GLY A 444 -4.92 -25.26 6.83
CA GLY A 444 -5.70 -25.90 7.88
C GLY A 444 -4.77 -26.68 8.79
N LEU A 445 -5.12 -26.80 10.07
CA LEU A 445 -4.34 -27.59 11.02
C LEU A 445 -4.79 -29.04 10.95
N LYS A 446 -3.84 -29.97 10.92
CA LYS A 446 -4.14 -31.41 10.88
C LYS A 446 -4.92 -31.82 12.13
N ALA A 447 -6.09 -32.42 11.95
CA ALA A 447 -6.86 -32.98 13.03
C ALA A 447 -6.04 -34.10 13.71
N PRO A 448 -6.00 -34.16 15.04
CA PRO A 448 -5.29 -35.20 15.77
C PRO A 448 -6.02 -36.54 15.63
N ALA A 449 -5.33 -37.64 15.89
CA ALA A 449 -5.95 -38.95 15.78
C ALA A 449 -7.14 -39.10 16.76
N ILE A 450 -8.31 -39.54 16.28
CA ILE A 450 -9.48 -39.95 17.05
C ILE A 450 -9.45 -41.49 17.03
N PRO A 451 -9.03 -42.14 18.12
CA PRO A 451 -9.18 -43.56 18.35
C PRO A 451 -10.49 -43.79 19.09
N ASN A 452 -11.59 -44.21 18.44
CA ASN A 452 -12.78 -44.54 19.24
C ASN A 452 -13.71 -45.57 18.62
N ARG A 453 -14.48 -46.21 19.51
CA ARG A 453 -15.56 -47.15 19.19
C ARG A 453 -16.87 -46.39 19.06
N SER A 454 -17.55 -46.58 17.93
CA SER A 454 -18.97 -46.26 17.80
C SER A 454 -19.79 -46.98 18.88
N VAL A 455 -20.99 -46.49 19.16
CA VAL A 455 -21.97 -47.17 20.04
C VAL A 455 -22.30 -48.60 19.58
N GLN A 456 -22.10 -48.93 18.31
CA GLN A 456 -22.24 -50.28 17.76
C GLN A 456 -20.99 -51.17 18.00
N GLY A 457 -19.97 -50.67 18.68
CA GLY A 457 -18.72 -51.38 18.99
C GLY A 457 -17.65 -51.33 17.90
N ASN A 458 -17.96 -50.78 16.71
CA ASN A 458 -17.02 -50.65 15.60
C ASN A 458 -15.97 -49.57 15.90
N ARG A 459 -14.69 -49.91 15.80
CA ARG A 459 -13.59 -48.94 15.88
C ARG A 459 -13.58 -48.12 14.60
N LEU A 460 -13.63 -46.80 14.73
CA LEU A 460 -13.39 -45.86 13.66
C LEU A 460 -12.01 -45.24 13.86
N THR A 461 -11.22 -45.23 12.79
CA THR A 461 -9.89 -44.65 12.70
C THR A 461 -9.88 -43.53 11.67
N TRP A 462 -9.02 -42.53 11.80
CA TRP A 462 -8.89 -41.48 10.77
C TRP A 462 -8.55 -42.01 9.38
N SER A 463 -7.86 -43.14 9.30
CA SER A 463 -7.62 -43.82 8.03
C SER A 463 -8.92 -44.16 7.28
N GLU A 464 -9.99 -44.46 8.01
CA GLU A 464 -11.31 -44.82 7.46
C GLU A 464 -12.17 -43.59 7.14
N LEU A 465 -11.86 -42.44 7.77
CA LEU A 465 -12.52 -41.15 7.51
C LEU A 465 -11.83 -40.32 6.42
N LYS A 466 -10.64 -40.74 5.97
CA LYS A 466 -9.87 -40.05 4.92
C LYS A 466 -10.57 -40.16 3.57
N GLY A 467 -10.54 -39.06 2.81
CA GLY A 467 -11.15 -38.99 1.48
C GLY A 467 -12.56 -38.41 1.46
N GLN A 468 -13.18 -38.16 2.62
CA GLN A 468 -14.46 -37.48 2.76
C GLN A 468 -14.40 -36.40 3.84
N PRO A 469 -15.11 -35.27 3.69
CA PRO A 469 -15.28 -34.31 4.77
C PRO A 469 -15.94 -34.96 5.99
N THR A 470 -15.58 -34.52 7.19
CA THR A 470 -16.15 -35.00 8.45
C THR A 470 -16.69 -33.82 9.25
N VAL A 471 -17.97 -33.86 9.63
CA VAL A 471 -18.61 -32.92 10.56
C VAL A 471 -18.59 -33.52 11.96
N LEU A 472 -17.96 -32.84 12.90
CA LEU A 472 -17.94 -33.16 14.32
C LEU A 472 -18.95 -32.26 15.04
N GLY A 473 -19.93 -32.83 15.74
CA GLY A 473 -20.84 -32.09 16.62
C GLY A 473 -20.64 -32.49 18.07
N PHE A 474 -20.42 -31.51 18.96
CA PHE A 474 -20.17 -31.75 20.37
C PHE A 474 -21.45 -31.47 21.19
N PHE A 475 -22.00 -32.51 21.81
CA PHE A 475 -23.25 -32.48 22.56
C PHE A 475 -22.94 -32.69 24.05
N ILE A 476 -22.86 -31.58 24.79
CA ILE A 476 -22.26 -31.50 26.13
C ILE A 476 -23.14 -30.78 27.18
N GLY A 477 -24.43 -30.55 26.91
CA GLY A 477 -25.24 -29.53 27.60
C GLY A 477 -26.60 -29.98 28.14
N SER A 478 -27.52 -29.02 28.31
CA SER A 478 -28.90 -29.27 28.76
C SER A 478 -29.86 -29.43 27.57
N ARG A 479 -30.95 -30.22 27.76
CA ARG A 479 -31.91 -30.64 26.70
C ARG A 479 -32.39 -29.53 25.74
N ALA A 480 -32.54 -28.29 26.20
CA ALA A 480 -33.06 -27.19 25.37
C ALA A 480 -32.05 -26.68 24.34
N GLN A 481 -30.77 -26.58 24.72
CA GLN A 481 -29.69 -26.19 23.81
C GLN A 481 -29.38 -27.33 22.83
N GLU A 482 -29.45 -28.58 23.29
CA GLU A 482 -29.15 -29.75 22.47
C GLU A 482 -30.04 -29.87 21.23
N LYS A 483 -31.34 -29.53 21.32
CA LYS A 483 -32.27 -29.57 20.18
C LYS A 483 -31.88 -28.60 19.05
N GLU A 484 -31.48 -27.39 19.40
CA GLU A 484 -30.97 -26.39 18.46
C GLU A 484 -29.62 -26.82 17.88
N LEU A 485 -28.79 -27.46 18.72
CA LEU A 485 -27.50 -27.96 18.28
C LEU A 485 -27.62 -29.11 17.27
N LEU A 486 -28.61 -29.98 17.46
CA LEU A 486 -28.87 -31.10 16.54
C LEU A 486 -29.37 -30.61 15.19
N SER A 487 -30.34 -29.70 15.18
CA SER A 487 -30.91 -29.20 13.92
C SER A 487 -29.83 -28.55 13.03
N SER A 488 -28.90 -27.82 13.64
CA SER A 488 -27.74 -27.24 12.94
C SER A 488 -26.73 -28.31 12.48
N PHE A 489 -26.48 -29.37 13.26
CA PHE A 489 -25.65 -30.52 12.88
C PHE A 489 -26.23 -31.29 11.68
N VAL A 490 -27.54 -31.52 11.68
CA VAL A 490 -28.26 -32.12 10.54
C VAL A 490 -28.15 -31.24 9.31
N THR A 491 -28.37 -29.93 9.47
CA THR A 491 -28.27 -28.99 8.36
C THR A 491 -26.86 -29.01 7.74
N MET A 492 -25.80 -29.05 8.56
CA MET A 492 -24.41 -29.16 8.06
C MET A 492 -24.15 -30.45 7.29
N SER A 493 -24.57 -31.58 7.85
CA SER A 493 -24.33 -32.90 7.24
C SER A 493 -25.11 -33.09 5.94
N GLN A 494 -26.30 -32.51 5.81
CA GLN A 494 -27.07 -32.53 4.56
C GLN A 494 -26.48 -31.61 3.49
N GLN A 495 -25.92 -30.45 3.87
CA GLN A 495 -25.31 -29.52 2.93
C GLN A 495 -23.94 -30.00 2.41
N LEU A 496 -23.26 -30.89 3.14
CA LEU A 496 -22.00 -31.52 2.74
C LEU A 496 -22.27 -32.90 2.12
N THR A 497 -22.40 -32.96 0.80
CA THR A 497 -22.52 -34.22 0.07
C THR A 497 -21.35 -35.17 0.39
N ASN A 498 -21.64 -36.45 0.70
CA ASN A 498 -20.65 -37.49 1.01
C ASN A 498 -19.73 -37.11 2.18
N CYS A 499 -20.31 -36.65 3.31
CA CYS A 499 -19.56 -36.40 4.54
C CYS A 499 -19.85 -37.43 5.63
N HIS A 500 -18.87 -37.68 6.49
CA HIS A 500 -19.08 -38.36 7.75
C HIS A 500 -19.65 -37.39 8.79
N ALA A 501 -20.70 -37.80 9.50
CA ALA A 501 -21.25 -37.05 10.62
C ALA A 501 -20.90 -37.78 11.93
N LEU A 502 -20.04 -37.20 12.76
CA LEU A 502 -19.65 -37.75 14.05
C LEU A 502 -20.20 -36.88 15.18
N ALA A 503 -20.96 -37.49 16.08
CA ALA A 503 -21.44 -36.84 17.29
C ALA A 503 -20.53 -37.22 18.46
N VAL A 504 -19.93 -36.21 19.08
CA VAL A 504 -19.04 -36.30 20.24
C VAL A 504 -19.84 -35.95 21.48
N THR A 505 -19.89 -36.84 22.47
CA THR A 505 -20.76 -36.64 23.63
C THR A 505 -20.27 -37.41 24.85
N TYR A 506 -20.65 -36.95 26.05
CA TYR A 506 -20.53 -37.72 27.30
C TYR A 506 -21.88 -38.22 27.81
N LEU A 507 -22.97 -37.99 27.08
CA LEU A 507 -24.31 -38.41 27.46
C LEU A 507 -24.47 -39.93 27.34
N GLU A 508 -25.29 -40.50 28.22
CA GLU A 508 -25.66 -41.92 28.18
C GLU A 508 -26.37 -42.27 26.86
N GLU A 509 -26.09 -43.47 26.36
CA GLU A 509 -26.56 -43.98 25.06
C GLU A 509 -28.09 -43.84 24.88
N GLU A 510 -28.88 -44.06 25.92
CA GLU A 510 -30.34 -43.96 25.86
C GLU A 510 -30.85 -42.53 25.69
N LYS A 511 -30.25 -41.56 26.39
CA LYS A 511 -30.57 -40.13 26.21
C LYS A 511 -30.20 -39.68 24.82
N LEU A 512 -29.07 -40.17 24.31
CA LEU A 512 -28.61 -39.84 22.97
C LEU A 512 -29.51 -40.44 21.87
N LYS A 513 -29.98 -41.68 22.03
CA LYS A 513 -30.94 -42.32 21.11
C LYS A 513 -32.25 -41.53 21.00
N GLN A 514 -32.75 -40.99 22.11
CA GLN A 514 -33.94 -40.13 22.11
C GLN A 514 -33.71 -38.82 21.35
N ILE A 515 -32.51 -38.26 21.48
CA ILE A 515 -32.09 -36.99 20.90
C ILE A 515 -31.80 -37.12 19.38
N LEU A 516 -31.23 -38.24 18.95
CA LEU A 516 -30.81 -38.50 17.57
C LEU A 516 -31.85 -39.19 16.70
N GLY A 517 -32.90 -39.78 17.28
CA GLY A 517 -34.00 -40.43 16.54
C GLY A 517 -34.74 -39.51 15.56
N GLU A 518 -34.45 -38.21 15.58
CA GLU A 518 -34.99 -37.19 14.68
C GLU A 518 -34.10 -36.92 13.43
N ILE A 519 -32.96 -37.59 13.26
CA ILE A 519 -31.95 -37.30 12.23
C ILE A 519 -31.95 -38.35 11.09
N PRO A 520 -31.93 -37.95 9.80
CA PRO A 520 -31.91 -38.87 8.65
C PRO A 520 -30.55 -39.53 8.32
N THR A 521 -29.49 -39.23 9.07
CA THR A 521 -28.14 -39.83 8.94
C THR A 521 -27.79 -40.54 10.25
N GLU A 522 -27.30 -41.79 10.20
CA GLU A 522 -26.76 -42.48 11.39
C GLU A 522 -25.42 -41.85 11.79
N PRO A 523 -25.35 -41.03 12.86
CA PRO A 523 -24.08 -40.44 13.25
C PRO A 523 -23.26 -41.46 14.03
N HIS A 524 -21.95 -41.50 13.80
CA HIS A 524 -21.09 -42.30 14.66
C HIS A 524 -20.83 -41.58 15.97
N LEU A 525 -20.96 -42.31 17.07
CA LEU A 525 -20.93 -41.76 18.42
C LEU A 525 -19.56 -41.96 19.04
N LEU A 526 -19.00 -40.88 19.58
CA LEU A 526 -17.70 -40.87 20.25
C LEU A 526 -17.91 -40.56 21.74
N PRO A 527 -17.99 -41.58 22.63
CA PRO A 527 -18.18 -41.38 24.05
C PRO A 527 -16.93 -40.79 24.72
N LEU A 528 -17.12 -39.89 25.69
CA LEU A 528 -16.04 -39.23 26.42
C LEU A 528 -16.21 -39.27 27.94
N ALA A 529 -15.09 -39.21 28.66
CA ALA A 529 -15.08 -39.06 30.11
C ALA A 529 -15.48 -37.63 30.52
N GLU A 530 -16.40 -37.52 31.48
CA GLU A 530 -16.88 -36.26 32.07
C GLU A 530 -15.73 -35.36 32.55
N SER A 531 -14.68 -35.95 33.13
CA SER A 531 -13.49 -35.25 33.63
C SER A 531 -12.69 -34.51 32.54
N THR A 532 -12.73 -34.99 31.29
CA THR A 532 -12.06 -34.37 30.15
C THR A 532 -12.69 -33.02 29.80
N PHE A 533 -14.03 -32.92 29.88
CA PHE A 533 -14.79 -31.70 29.59
C PHE A 533 -14.80 -30.68 30.74
N VAL A 534 -14.85 -31.14 32.00
CA VAL A 534 -14.74 -30.24 33.17
C VAL A 534 -13.46 -29.41 33.11
N SER A 535 -12.38 -29.96 32.56
CA SER A 535 -11.10 -29.26 32.38
C SER A 535 -11.12 -28.12 31.35
N TRP A 536 -12.15 -28.01 30.50
CA TRP A 536 -12.20 -27.03 29.41
C TRP A 536 -12.94 -25.74 29.73
N SER A 537 -13.62 -25.65 30.88
CA SER A 537 -14.64 -24.63 31.18
C SER A 537 -15.75 -24.61 30.10
N ILE A 538 -17.00 -24.86 30.50
CA ILE A 538 -18.14 -25.06 29.59
C ILE A 538 -18.25 -23.97 28.50
N THR A 539 -17.85 -22.74 28.83
CA THR A 539 -17.86 -21.56 27.94
C THR A 539 -16.88 -21.59 26.75
N ASN A 540 -15.90 -22.50 26.73
CA ASN A 540 -14.87 -22.58 25.66
C ASN A 540 -14.92 -23.89 24.87
N THR A 541 -15.97 -24.71 25.04
CA THR A 541 -16.04 -26.00 24.35
C THR A 541 -16.58 -25.81 22.93
N PRO A 542 -15.88 -26.30 21.88
CA PRO A 542 -16.40 -26.25 20.53
C PRO A 542 -17.72 -27.03 20.46
N VAL A 543 -18.68 -26.47 19.74
CA VAL A 543 -20.01 -27.01 19.47
C VAL A 543 -20.00 -27.78 18.14
N TYR A 544 -19.27 -27.29 17.13
CA TYR A 544 -19.02 -28.02 15.89
C TYR A 544 -17.61 -27.80 15.38
N ALA A 545 -17.07 -28.79 14.68
CA ALA A 545 -15.87 -28.65 13.87
C ALA A 545 -16.03 -29.39 12.54
N ILE A 546 -15.45 -28.85 11.45
CA ILE A 546 -15.44 -29.51 10.14
C ILE A 546 -14.00 -29.84 9.78
N VAL A 547 -13.77 -31.10 9.48
CA VAL A 547 -12.49 -31.64 9.00
C VAL A 547 -12.64 -31.97 7.52
N ASP A 548 -11.70 -31.53 6.69
CA ASP A 548 -11.75 -31.83 5.27
C ASP A 548 -11.32 -33.27 4.94
N ALA A 549 -11.44 -33.65 3.66
CA ALA A 549 -11.04 -34.96 3.16
C ALA A 549 -9.53 -35.29 3.35
N THR A 550 -8.69 -34.28 3.57
CA THR A 550 -7.25 -34.45 3.84
C THR A 550 -6.93 -34.60 5.33
N GLY A 551 -7.95 -34.47 6.20
CA GLY A 551 -7.81 -34.58 7.65
C GLY A 551 -7.42 -33.27 8.33
N ASN A 552 -7.65 -32.10 7.70
CA ASN A 552 -7.38 -30.79 8.30
C ASN A 552 -8.66 -30.16 8.84
N ILE A 553 -8.60 -29.62 10.07
CA ILE A 553 -9.69 -28.81 10.63
C ILE A 553 -9.77 -27.51 9.83
N ARG A 554 -10.93 -27.24 9.24
CA ARG A 554 -11.19 -26.06 8.40
C ARG A 554 -12.07 -25.03 9.07
N LEU A 555 -13.02 -25.44 9.91
CA LEU A 555 -13.98 -24.55 10.59
C LEU A 555 -14.31 -25.10 11.97
N SER A 556 -14.60 -24.21 12.93
CA SER A 556 -15.11 -24.60 14.24
C SER A 556 -15.97 -23.49 14.87
N PHE A 557 -16.86 -23.88 15.78
CA PHE A 557 -17.81 -22.98 16.45
C PHE A 557 -17.78 -23.22 17.96
N ILE A 558 -17.87 -22.18 18.81
CA ILE A 558 -18.17 -22.26 20.28
C ILE A 558 -19.45 -21.49 20.54
N GLU A 559 -20.46 -22.10 21.18
CA GLU A 559 -21.75 -21.45 21.50
C GLU A 559 -22.31 -20.64 20.31
N SER A 560 -22.28 -21.23 19.10
CA SER A 560 -22.68 -20.58 17.85
C SER A 560 -21.78 -19.40 17.39
N LYS A 561 -20.55 -19.26 17.87
CA LYS A 561 -19.57 -18.28 17.37
C LYS A 561 -18.56 -18.98 16.48
N LEU A 562 -18.46 -18.57 15.20
CA LEU A 562 -17.40 -19.06 14.30
C LEU A 562 -16.04 -18.63 14.85
N LEU A 563 -15.09 -19.55 14.93
CA LEU A 563 -13.79 -19.27 15.54
C LEU A 563 -12.76 -18.82 14.51
N SER A 564 -11.79 -18.03 14.97
CA SER A 564 -10.65 -17.61 14.18
C SER A 564 -9.64 -18.76 14.01
N GLN A 565 -8.68 -18.63 13.09
CA GLN A 565 -7.62 -19.63 12.94
C GLN A 565 -6.75 -19.78 14.21
N GLU A 566 -6.67 -18.74 15.04
CA GLU A 566 -5.89 -18.73 16.28
C GLU A 566 -6.52 -19.60 17.38
N ASP A 567 -7.82 -19.88 17.26
CA ASP A 567 -8.58 -20.71 18.21
C ASP A 567 -8.51 -22.22 17.86
N ILE A 568 -8.13 -22.56 16.61
CA ILE A 568 -8.04 -23.95 16.13
C ILE A 568 -7.09 -24.84 16.97
N PRO A 569 -5.93 -24.36 17.48
CA PRO A 569 -5.08 -25.13 18.39
C PRO A 569 -5.80 -25.63 19.65
N LEU A 570 -6.77 -24.87 20.18
CA LEU A 570 -7.56 -25.30 21.35
C LEU A 570 -8.44 -26.51 21.01
N ILE A 571 -8.94 -26.58 19.77
CA ILE A 571 -9.76 -27.69 19.28
C ILE A 571 -8.90 -28.90 18.92
N VAL A 572 -7.71 -28.70 18.37
CA VAL A 572 -6.73 -29.78 18.21
C VAL A 572 -6.42 -30.38 19.59
N LYS A 573 -6.18 -29.54 20.61
CA LYS A 573 -5.98 -30.02 21.98
C LYS A 573 -7.23 -30.73 22.53
N ALA A 574 -8.41 -30.25 22.17
CA ALA A 574 -9.67 -30.87 22.55
C ALA A 574 -9.79 -32.29 21.96
N LEU A 575 -9.63 -32.42 20.65
CA LEU A 575 -9.68 -33.68 19.92
C LEU A 575 -8.53 -34.63 20.28
N GLN A 576 -7.36 -34.12 20.69
CA GLN A 576 -6.25 -34.94 21.21
C GLN A 576 -6.65 -35.66 22.49
N LYS A 577 -7.26 -34.95 23.43
CA LYS A 577 -7.77 -35.56 24.66
C LYS A 577 -8.98 -36.48 24.44
N VAL A 578 -9.70 -36.33 23.32
CA VAL A 578 -10.71 -37.33 22.90
C VAL A 578 -10.06 -38.65 22.51
N GLY A 579 -8.79 -38.61 22.12
CA GLY A 579 -8.02 -39.79 21.73
C GLY A 579 -7.01 -40.33 22.73
N GLU A 580 -6.91 -39.72 23.90
CA GLU A 580 -6.27 -40.29 25.08
C GLU A 580 -7.31 -41.06 25.89
#